data_AF-A0A7V6KET0-F1
#
_entry.id   AF-A0A7V6KET0-F1
#
_cell.length_a   1.000
_cell.length_b   1.000
_cell.length_c   1.000
_cell.angle_alpha   90.00
_cell.angle_beta   90.00
_cell.angle_gamma   90.00
#
_symmetry.space_group_name_H-M   'P 1'
#
loop_
_entity.id
_entity.type
_entity.pdbx_description
1 polymer ?
#
loop_
_entity_poly.entity_id
_entity_poly.type
_entity_poly.pdbx_seq_one_letter_code
_entity_poly.pdbx_strand_id
1 'polypeptide(L)'
;MKTIKIIVDRLKEMIDQSGIQYLEDHAYEIYQLFLNEKLVDDTDARILLICLLSADYKMLCQGGNDKAALSNRLQQSCGLRKKVSDRMADVFLTLFNEENVTVWSQNKLAGLKQFCRREWLFTWEALNVWPIQNVQVDSTGTATARVRIIDAAKVEEMNRDILKTNPVVSAEQLFEIYQQQLVEEIDLDFDDYCDADDYYPPVAEDYGVHFSDLIECFCEKHGMELIEYDYEGETSNFY
;
A
#
# COMPACT_ATOMS: atom_id res chain seq x y z
N MET A 1 6.12 -6.28 32.50
CA MET A 1 5.30 -5.09 32.17
C MET A 1 5.94 -4.23 31.09
N LYS A 2 7.19 -3.75 31.23
CA LYS A 2 7.84 -2.91 30.20
C LYS A 2 7.91 -3.57 28.81
N THR A 3 8.36 -4.82 28.73
CA THR A 3 8.45 -5.57 27.46
C THR A 3 7.10 -5.82 26.80
N ILE A 4 6.07 -6.15 27.59
CA ILE A 4 4.70 -6.35 27.08
C ILE A 4 4.21 -5.08 26.42
N LYS A 5 4.37 -3.93 27.09
CA LYS A 5 3.94 -2.64 26.55
C LYS A 5 4.64 -2.31 25.23
N ILE A 6 5.97 -2.51 25.15
CA ILE A 6 6.73 -2.26 23.91
C ILE A 6 6.20 -3.13 22.76
N ILE A 7 5.98 -4.43 23.00
CA ILE A 7 5.44 -5.33 21.97
C ILE A 7 4.05 -4.88 21.54
N VAL A 8 3.16 -4.60 22.50
CA VAL A 8 1.78 -4.18 22.23
C VAL A 8 1.76 -2.88 21.43
N ASP A 9 2.47 -1.85 21.87
CA ASP A 9 2.47 -0.53 21.22
C ASP A 9 2.96 -0.64 19.77
N ARG A 10 4.04 -1.42 19.52
CA ARG A 10 4.60 -1.58 18.17
C ARG A 10 3.72 -2.44 17.26
N LEU A 11 3.15 -3.53 17.76
CA LEU A 11 2.21 -4.34 16.98
C LEU A 11 0.93 -3.56 16.68
N LYS A 12 0.44 -2.76 17.64
CA LYS A 12 -0.72 -1.89 17.43
C LYS A 12 -0.48 -0.91 16.28
N GLU A 13 0.67 -0.24 16.27
CA GLU A 13 1.05 0.68 15.19
C GLU A 13 1.03 -0.01 13.82
N MET A 14 1.57 -1.22 13.72
CA MET A 14 1.54 -2.01 12.48
C MET A 14 0.12 -2.38 12.05
N ILE A 15 -0.75 -2.77 12.99
CA ILE A 15 -2.17 -3.07 12.70
C ILE A 15 -2.92 -1.82 12.29
N ASP A 16 -2.66 -0.68 12.94
CA ASP A 16 -3.30 0.60 12.62
C ASP A 16 -2.99 1.04 11.17
N GLN A 17 -1.80 0.70 10.67
CA GLN A 17 -1.34 1.06 9.31
C GLN A 17 -1.69 0.02 8.25
N SER A 18 -1.59 -1.27 8.58
CA SER A 18 -1.58 -2.37 7.60
C SER A 18 -2.63 -3.45 7.85
N GLY A 19 -3.40 -3.32 8.93
CA GLY A 19 -4.46 -4.24 9.30
C GLY A 19 -3.96 -5.46 10.07
N ILE A 20 -4.92 -6.21 10.61
CA ILE A 20 -4.62 -7.37 11.49
C ILE A 20 -3.88 -8.47 10.73
N GLN A 21 -4.19 -8.66 9.44
CA GLN A 21 -3.60 -9.73 8.63
C GLN A 21 -2.09 -9.53 8.38
N TYR A 22 -1.61 -8.28 8.45
CA TYR A 22 -0.18 -7.96 8.34
C TYR A 22 0.69 -8.75 9.33
N LEU A 23 0.16 -9.02 10.53
CA LEU A 23 0.86 -9.76 11.58
C LEU A 23 1.27 -11.18 11.16
N GLU A 24 0.51 -11.80 10.25
CA GLU A 24 0.79 -13.16 9.76
C GLU A 24 1.66 -13.12 8.52
N ASP A 25 1.24 -12.32 7.55
CA ASP A 25 1.85 -12.27 6.23
C ASP A 25 3.31 -11.76 6.32
N HIS A 26 3.61 -10.93 7.32
CA HIS A 26 4.92 -10.30 7.53
C HIS A 26 5.54 -10.68 8.88
N ALA A 27 5.15 -11.82 9.48
CA ALA A 27 5.63 -12.23 10.81
C ALA A 27 7.18 -12.26 10.93
N TYR A 28 7.87 -12.67 9.87
CA TYR A 28 9.34 -12.69 9.84
C TYR A 28 9.96 -11.29 9.78
N GLU A 29 9.35 -10.36 9.05
CA GLU A 29 9.79 -8.97 9.00
C GLU A 29 9.59 -8.29 10.35
N ILE A 30 8.46 -8.54 11.00
CA ILE A 30 8.19 -8.08 12.38
C ILE A 30 9.29 -8.60 13.32
N TYR A 31 9.65 -9.87 13.21
CA TYR A 31 10.76 -10.44 13.98
C TYR A 31 12.09 -9.71 13.73
N GLN A 32 12.46 -9.49 12.47
CA GLN A 32 13.68 -8.78 12.11
C GLN A 32 13.68 -7.34 12.63
N LEU A 33 12.55 -6.64 12.52
CA LEU A 33 12.38 -5.29 13.04
C LEU A 33 12.62 -5.24 14.55
N PHE A 34 12.01 -6.14 15.31
CA PHE A 34 12.17 -6.20 16.76
C PHE A 34 13.61 -6.46 17.20
N LEU A 35 14.38 -7.24 16.43
CA LEU A 35 15.81 -7.46 16.67
C LEU A 35 16.67 -6.25 16.29
N ASN A 36 16.46 -5.69 15.10
CA ASN A 36 17.27 -4.61 14.55
C ASN A 36 17.13 -3.33 15.38
N GLU A 37 15.90 -3.02 15.81
CA GLU A 37 15.60 -1.89 16.69
C GLU A 37 15.89 -2.19 18.18
N LYS A 38 16.30 -3.43 18.52
CA LYS A 38 16.59 -3.88 19.90
C LYS A 38 15.43 -3.61 20.87
N LEU A 39 14.19 -3.78 20.40
CA LEU A 39 12.97 -3.51 21.18
C LEU A 39 12.78 -4.52 22.32
N VAL A 40 13.20 -5.76 22.09
CA VAL A 40 13.12 -6.89 23.01
C VAL A 40 14.39 -7.74 22.91
N ASP A 41 14.57 -8.69 23.83
CA ASP A 41 15.67 -9.65 23.71
C ASP A 41 15.41 -10.70 22.61
N ASP A 42 16.48 -11.35 22.13
CA ASP A 42 16.41 -12.36 21.07
C ASP A 42 15.42 -13.49 21.35
N THR A 43 15.25 -13.85 22.63
CA THR A 43 14.36 -14.96 23.02
C THR A 43 12.92 -14.52 22.88
N ASP A 44 12.58 -13.33 23.35
CA ASP A 44 11.26 -12.73 23.25
C ASP A 44 10.87 -12.47 21.80
N ALA A 45 11.80 -12.00 20.95
CA ALA A 45 11.57 -11.83 19.52
C ALA A 45 11.25 -13.17 18.83
N ARG A 46 12.02 -14.24 19.13
CA ARG A 46 11.77 -15.58 18.57
C ARG A 46 10.43 -16.16 19.03
N ILE A 47 10.08 -15.97 20.31
CA ILE A 47 8.77 -16.41 20.84
C ILE A 47 7.64 -15.67 20.13
N LEU A 48 7.78 -14.35 19.96
CA LEU A 48 6.79 -13.54 19.26
C LEU A 48 6.58 -14.06 17.83
N LEU A 49 7.66 -14.30 17.08
CA LEU A 49 7.59 -14.89 15.73
C LEU A 49 6.78 -16.18 15.70
N ILE A 50 7.08 -17.13 16.59
CA ILE A 50 6.39 -18.42 16.65
C ILE A 50 4.90 -18.22 16.95
N CYS A 51 4.57 -17.33 17.90
CA CYS A 51 3.18 -17.02 18.22
C CYS A 51 2.44 -16.33 17.07
N LEU A 52 3.10 -15.43 16.33
CA LEU A 52 2.51 -14.79 15.15
C LEU A 52 2.19 -15.81 14.06
N LEU A 53 3.12 -16.72 13.76
CA LEU A 53 2.93 -17.81 12.81
C LEU A 53 1.85 -18.82 13.22
N SER A 54 1.63 -19.01 14.53
CA SER A 54 0.57 -19.91 15.03
C SER A 54 -0.84 -19.35 14.82
N ALA A 55 -0.98 -18.02 14.66
CA ALA A 55 -2.25 -17.32 14.48
C ALA A 55 -3.30 -17.55 15.58
N ASP A 56 -2.95 -18.16 16.73
CA ASP A 56 -3.92 -18.50 17.78
C ASP A 56 -4.62 -17.27 18.38
N TYR A 57 -3.97 -16.11 18.34
CA TYR A 57 -4.53 -14.85 18.82
C TYR A 57 -5.77 -14.39 18.03
N LYS A 58 -6.02 -14.91 16.81
CA LYS A 58 -7.22 -14.59 16.02
C LYS A 58 -8.53 -14.94 16.73
N MET A 59 -8.51 -15.86 17.70
CA MET A 59 -9.70 -16.14 18.52
C MET A 59 -10.17 -14.92 19.33
N LEU A 60 -9.25 -13.99 19.65
CA LEU A 60 -9.58 -12.75 20.35
C LEU A 60 -10.39 -11.81 19.44
N CYS A 61 -10.08 -11.78 18.14
CA CYS A 61 -10.86 -11.01 17.15
C CYS A 61 -12.30 -11.50 16.99
N GLN A 62 -12.59 -12.74 17.42
CA GLN A 62 -13.92 -13.37 17.35
C GLN A 62 -14.69 -13.24 18.69
N GLY A 63 -14.20 -12.42 19.63
CA GLY A 63 -14.83 -12.18 20.92
C GLY A 63 -14.42 -13.16 22.03
N GLY A 64 -13.42 -14.02 21.81
CA GLY A 64 -12.90 -14.90 22.85
C GLY A 64 -11.94 -14.17 23.80
N ASN A 65 -12.38 -13.75 24.99
CA ASN A 65 -11.53 -13.03 25.97
C ASN A 65 -11.00 -13.91 27.12
N ASP A 66 -10.62 -15.17 26.83
CA ASP A 66 -10.10 -16.09 27.86
C ASP A 66 -8.58 -16.26 27.78
N LYS A 67 -7.87 -15.63 28.72
CA LYS A 67 -6.42 -15.78 28.91
C LYS A 67 -5.98 -17.22 29.07
N ALA A 68 -6.71 -18.00 29.86
CA ALA A 68 -6.33 -19.37 30.17
C ALA A 68 -6.46 -20.24 28.92
N ALA A 69 -7.53 -20.05 28.15
CA ALA A 69 -7.72 -20.72 26.87
C ALA A 69 -6.62 -20.35 25.86
N LEU A 70 -6.33 -19.06 25.67
CA LEU A 70 -5.27 -18.61 24.74
C LEU A 70 -3.89 -19.12 25.16
N SER A 71 -3.54 -19.00 26.45
CA SER A 71 -2.26 -19.52 26.96
C SER A 71 -2.12 -21.03 26.76
N ASN A 72 -3.19 -21.80 26.96
CA ASN A 72 -3.17 -23.25 26.72
C ASN A 72 -2.99 -23.58 25.24
N ARG A 73 -3.63 -22.82 24.34
CA ARG A 73 -3.43 -22.98 22.89
C ARG A 73 -2.00 -22.68 22.48
N LEU A 74 -1.48 -21.51 22.86
CA LEU A 74 -0.08 -21.11 22.61
C LEU A 74 0.91 -22.14 23.17
N GLN A 75 0.63 -22.75 24.31
CA GLN A 75 1.46 -23.84 24.83
C GLN A 75 1.46 -25.07 23.92
N GLN A 76 0.30 -25.47 23.41
CA GLN A 76 0.14 -26.65 22.57
C GLN A 76 0.67 -26.43 21.15
N SER A 77 0.31 -25.31 20.52
CA SER A 77 0.67 -24.98 19.13
C SER A 77 2.13 -24.56 18.99
N CYS A 78 2.63 -23.74 19.92
CA CYS A 78 3.96 -23.13 19.84
C CYS A 78 5.01 -23.90 20.69
N GLY A 79 4.61 -24.95 21.41
CA GLY A 79 5.50 -25.73 22.28
C GLY A 79 6.06 -24.95 23.47
N LEU A 80 5.33 -23.93 23.96
CA LEU A 80 5.83 -22.99 24.96
C LEU A 80 5.62 -23.49 26.40
N ARG A 81 6.57 -23.15 27.29
CA ARG A 81 6.39 -23.33 28.73
C ARG A 81 5.26 -22.43 29.23
N LYS A 82 4.52 -22.88 30.26
CA LYS A 82 3.33 -22.18 30.77
C LYS A 82 3.58 -20.70 31.10
N LYS A 83 4.69 -20.41 31.77
CA LYS A 83 5.07 -19.03 32.11
C LYS A 83 5.26 -18.14 30.87
N VAL A 84 5.77 -18.70 29.78
CA VAL A 84 6.00 -17.98 28.52
C VAL A 84 4.69 -17.81 27.75
N SER A 85 3.87 -18.87 27.66
CA SER A 85 2.57 -18.80 27.01
C SER A 85 1.62 -17.84 27.74
N ASP A 86 1.63 -17.81 29.08
CA ASP A 86 0.84 -16.85 29.88
C ASP A 86 1.25 -15.41 29.58
N ARG A 87 2.56 -15.15 29.43
CA ARG A 87 3.09 -13.82 29.10
C ARG A 87 2.70 -13.39 27.68
N MET A 88 2.74 -14.30 26.70
CA MET A 88 2.30 -13.99 25.34
C MET A 88 0.78 -13.83 25.25
N ALA A 89 0.02 -14.60 26.03
CA ALA A 89 -1.42 -14.38 26.17
C ALA A 89 -1.72 -12.99 26.75
N ASP A 90 -0.93 -12.50 27.72
CA ASP A 90 -1.04 -11.13 28.22
C ASP A 90 -0.77 -10.08 27.13
N VAL A 91 0.25 -10.30 26.27
CA VAL A 91 0.54 -9.42 25.12
C VAL A 91 -0.67 -9.34 24.21
N PHE A 92 -1.18 -10.47 23.74
CA PHE A 92 -2.29 -10.47 22.78
C PHE A 92 -3.60 -9.99 23.39
N LEU A 93 -3.91 -10.29 24.65
CA LEU A 93 -5.11 -9.73 25.31
C LEU A 93 -5.03 -8.21 25.49
N THR A 94 -3.84 -7.69 25.78
CA THR A 94 -3.64 -6.24 25.87
C THR A 94 -3.76 -5.59 24.50
N LEU A 95 -3.23 -6.24 23.45
CA LEU A 95 -3.29 -5.77 22.07
C LEU A 95 -4.72 -5.80 21.50
N PHE A 96 -5.43 -6.91 21.65
CA PHE A 96 -6.79 -7.14 21.17
C PHE A 96 -7.85 -6.81 22.24
N ASN A 97 -7.62 -5.76 23.02
CA ASN A 97 -8.62 -5.26 23.95
C ASN A 97 -9.85 -4.70 23.20
N GLU A 98 -10.97 -4.54 23.90
CA GLU A 98 -12.25 -4.12 23.31
C GLU A 98 -12.16 -2.76 22.59
N GLU A 99 -11.38 -1.83 23.12
CA GLU A 99 -11.17 -0.49 22.53
C GLU A 99 -10.46 -0.61 21.17
N ASN A 100 -9.31 -1.30 21.12
CA ASN A 100 -8.54 -1.48 19.90
C ASN A 100 -9.35 -2.25 18.83
N VAL A 101 -10.03 -3.33 19.22
CA VAL A 101 -10.86 -4.11 18.30
C VAL A 101 -12.01 -3.28 17.74
N THR A 102 -12.63 -2.44 18.57
CA THR A 102 -13.68 -1.51 18.13
C THR A 102 -13.14 -0.48 17.14
N VAL A 103 -11.99 0.13 17.44
CA VAL A 103 -11.32 1.10 16.55
C VAL A 103 -10.98 0.47 15.20
N TRP A 104 -10.36 -0.72 15.19
CA TRP A 104 -10.02 -1.42 13.94
C TRP A 104 -11.26 -1.83 13.15
N SER A 105 -12.33 -2.23 13.82
CA SER A 105 -13.61 -2.56 13.17
C SER A 105 -14.28 -1.34 12.55
N GLN A 106 -14.22 -0.18 13.22
CA GLN A 106 -14.76 1.09 12.71
C GLN A 106 -13.92 1.66 11.57
N ASN A 107 -12.60 1.48 11.62
CA ASN A 107 -11.66 1.94 10.60
C ASN A 107 -11.61 1.04 9.36
N LYS A 108 -12.33 -0.08 9.36
CA LYS A 108 -12.45 -0.94 8.18
C LYS A 108 -13.01 -0.15 6.99
N LEU A 109 -12.27 -0.20 5.88
CA LEU A 109 -12.53 0.55 4.63
C LEU A 109 -12.55 2.08 4.82
N ALA A 110 -12.00 2.61 5.92
CA ALA A 110 -11.96 4.06 6.14
C ALA A 110 -11.13 4.77 5.08
N GLY A 111 -9.95 4.24 4.73
CA GLY A 111 -9.11 4.80 3.67
C GLY A 111 -9.78 4.73 2.30
N LEU A 112 -10.48 3.64 1.96
CA LEU A 112 -11.29 3.58 0.73
C LEU A 112 -12.38 4.67 0.71
N LYS A 113 -13.12 4.85 1.81
CA LYS A 113 -14.15 5.90 1.90
C LYS A 113 -13.55 7.30 1.76
N GLN A 114 -12.36 7.52 2.30
CA GLN A 114 -11.64 8.78 2.20
C GLN A 114 -11.09 9.01 0.78
N PHE A 115 -10.56 7.96 0.14
CA PHE A 115 -10.12 7.96 -1.25
C PHE A 115 -11.24 8.38 -2.19
N CYS A 116 -12.42 7.77 -2.04
CA CYS A 116 -13.58 8.08 -2.89
C CYS A 116 -14.21 9.47 -2.66
N ARG A 117 -13.86 10.19 -1.59
CA ARG A 117 -14.44 11.49 -1.26
C ARG A 117 -13.57 12.68 -1.65
N ARG A 118 -12.30 12.44 -1.95
CA ARG A 118 -11.31 13.46 -2.24
C ARG A 118 -11.09 13.60 -3.73
N GLU A 119 -10.55 14.76 -4.10
CA GLU A 119 -9.89 14.97 -5.39
C GLU A 119 -8.42 14.60 -5.24
N TRP A 120 -7.86 14.05 -6.32
CA TRP A 120 -6.48 13.58 -6.37
C TRP A 120 -5.76 14.22 -7.54
N LEU A 121 -4.50 14.57 -7.36
CA LEU A 121 -3.67 15.18 -8.38
C LEU A 121 -2.59 14.17 -8.79
N PHE A 122 -2.74 13.57 -9.96
CA PHE A 122 -1.68 12.81 -10.59
C PHE A 122 -0.61 13.73 -11.15
N THR A 123 0.63 13.30 -11.08
CA THR A 123 1.79 14.00 -11.64
C THR A 123 2.65 13.02 -12.43
N TRP A 124 3.14 13.42 -13.58
CA TRP A 124 4.02 12.62 -14.41
C TRP A 124 5.15 13.48 -14.98
N GLU A 125 6.33 12.90 -15.09
CA GLU A 125 7.51 13.48 -15.70
C GLU A 125 8.27 12.38 -16.45
N ALA A 126 8.70 12.66 -17.67
CA ALA A 126 9.49 11.71 -18.47
C ALA A 126 10.58 12.39 -19.28
N LEU A 127 11.55 11.55 -19.66
CA LEU A 127 12.62 11.86 -20.59
C LEU A 127 12.79 10.65 -21.51
N ASN A 128 12.55 10.86 -22.80
CA ASN A 128 12.87 9.91 -23.85
C ASN A 128 14.00 10.48 -24.72
N VAL A 129 14.78 9.60 -25.34
CA VAL A 129 15.87 9.97 -26.23
C VAL A 129 15.70 9.25 -27.54
N TRP A 130 15.36 10.00 -28.58
CA TRP A 130 15.25 9.49 -29.94
C TRP A 130 16.62 9.50 -30.64
N PRO A 131 17.18 8.33 -31.01
CA PRO A 131 18.51 8.25 -31.60
C PRO A 131 18.49 7.88 -33.09
N ILE A 132 18.99 8.76 -33.97
CA ILE A 132 19.33 8.40 -35.36
C ILE A 132 20.81 8.60 -35.64
N GLN A 133 21.51 7.50 -35.90
CA GLN A 133 22.92 7.50 -36.32
C GLN A 133 23.83 8.35 -35.41
N ASN A 134 24.08 9.61 -35.77
CA ASN A 134 24.92 10.56 -35.05
C ASN A 134 24.12 11.75 -34.46
N VAL A 135 22.79 11.74 -34.61
CA VAL A 135 21.86 12.77 -34.13
C VAL A 135 21.07 12.18 -32.97
N GLN A 136 20.97 12.96 -31.90
CA GLN A 136 20.17 12.64 -30.73
C GLN A 136 19.18 13.79 -30.49
N VAL A 137 17.93 13.44 -30.25
CA VAL A 137 16.90 14.39 -29.84
C VAL A 137 16.34 13.94 -28.50
N ASP A 138 16.47 14.81 -27.51
CA ASP A 138 15.93 14.58 -26.18
C ASP A 138 14.50 15.13 -26.16
N SER A 139 13.56 14.31 -25.72
CA SER A 139 12.15 14.66 -25.58
C SER A 139 11.78 14.58 -24.11
N THR A 140 11.32 15.68 -23.54
CA THR A 140 10.80 15.71 -22.17
C THR A 140 9.31 15.97 -22.17
N GLY A 141 8.63 15.41 -21.18
CA GLY A 141 7.21 15.62 -20.94
C GLY A 141 6.95 15.78 -19.46
N THR A 142 6.06 16.70 -19.11
CA THR A 142 5.49 16.80 -17.77
C THR A 142 3.98 16.92 -17.89
N ALA A 143 3.26 16.29 -16.97
CA ALA A 143 1.81 16.32 -16.99
C ALA A 143 1.23 16.31 -15.58
N THR A 144 0.07 16.93 -15.44
CA THR A 144 -0.74 16.82 -14.23
C THR A 144 -2.19 16.53 -14.59
N ALA A 145 -2.88 15.76 -13.74
CA ALA A 145 -4.29 15.47 -13.91
C ALA A 145 -5.00 15.46 -12.56
N ARG A 146 -5.99 16.33 -12.39
CA ARG A 146 -6.86 16.32 -11.21
C ARG A 146 -8.08 15.47 -11.50
N VAL A 147 -8.32 14.48 -10.66
CA VAL A 147 -9.45 13.55 -10.79
C VAL A 147 -10.29 13.51 -9.52
N ARG A 148 -11.52 13.02 -9.66
CA ARG A 148 -12.36 12.59 -8.54
C ARG A 148 -12.96 11.22 -8.80
N ILE A 149 -13.26 10.48 -7.74
CA ILE A 149 -13.97 9.21 -7.87
C ILE A 149 -15.47 9.48 -8.04
N ILE A 150 -16.07 8.87 -9.06
CA ILE A 150 -17.52 8.93 -9.32
C ILE A 150 -18.21 7.56 -9.17
N ASP A 151 -17.46 6.47 -9.33
CA ASP A 151 -17.95 5.10 -9.11
C ASP A 151 -17.16 4.40 -8.00
N ALA A 152 -17.61 4.60 -6.76
CA ALA A 152 -17.00 3.97 -5.60
C ALA A 152 -17.12 2.44 -5.61
N ALA A 153 -18.16 1.87 -6.25
CA ALA A 153 -18.34 0.42 -6.31
C ALA A 153 -17.31 -0.21 -7.25
N LYS A 154 -17.04 0.44 -8.38
CA LYS A 154 -15.96 0.03 -9.30
C LYS A 154 -14.60 0.09 -8.64
N VAL A 155 -14.28 1.18 -7.93
CA VAL A 155 -13.02 1.31 -7.18
C VAL A 155 -12.90 0.23 -6.09
N GLU A 156 -13.98 -0.06 -5.35
CA GLU A 156 -13.98 -1.15 -4.37
C GLU A 156 -13.73 -2.52 -5.01
N GLU A 157 -14.34 -2.79 -6.17
CA GLU A 157 -14.14 -4.03 -6.91
C GLU A 157 -12.70 -4.18 -7.42
N MET A 158 -12.11 -3.12 -7.98
CA MET A 158 -10.72 -3.14 -8.45
C MET A 158 -9.70 -3.33 -7.32
N ASN A 159 -10.01 -2.84 -6.12
CA ASN A 159 -9.14 -2.96 -4.95
C ASN A 159 -9.49 -4.15 -4.04
N ARG A 160 -10.38 -5.06 -4.47
CA ARG A 160 -10.93 -6.13 -3.62
C ARG A 160 -9.85 -6.96 -2.93
N ASP A 161 -8.81 -7.35 -3.65
CA ASP A 161 -7.74 -8.20 -3.11
C ASP A 161 -6.86 -7.45 -2.10
N ILE A 162 -6.58 -6.17 -2.36
CA ILE A 162 -5.87 -5.29 -1.42
C ILE A 162 -6.72 -5.09 -0.17
N LEU A 163 -8.01 -4.77 -0.31
CA LEU A 163 -8.93 -4.52 0.81
C LEU A 163 -9.21 -5.79 1.64
N LYS A 164 -9.10 -6.97 1.02
CA LYS A 164 -9.20 -8.26 1.71
C LYS A 164 -7.97 -8.53 2.57
N THR A 165 -6.79 -8.20 2.07
CA THR A 165 -5.51 -8.40 2.75
C THR A 165 -5.24 -7.29 3.78
N ASN A 166 -5.40 -6.03 3.39
CA ASN A 166 -5.27 -4.83 4.21
C ASN A 166 -6.59 -4.01 4.21
N PRO A 167 -7.55 -4.34 5.10
CA PRO A 167 -8.83 -3.64 5.17
C PRO A 167 -8.76 -2.22 5.72
N VAL A 168 -7.58 -1.76 6.17
CA VAL A 168 -7.35 -0.41 6.72
C VAL A 168 -6.34 0.39 5.89
N VAL A 169 -6.06 -0.06 4.65
CA VAL A 169 -5.23 0.66 3.68
C VAL A 169 -5.62 2.14 3.64
N SER A 170 -4.63 3.03 3.67
CA SER A 170 -4.89 4.47 3.66
C SER A 170 -5.36 4.93 2.29
N ALA A 171 -5.97 6.12 2.24
CA ALA A 171 -6.38 6.71 0.97
C ALA A 171 -5.16 7.04 0.09
N GLU A 172 -4.07 7.45 0.73
CA GLU A 172 -2.80 7.79 0.09
C GLU A 172 -2.13 6.55 -0.51
N GLN A 173 -2.13 5.40 0.18
CA GLN A 173 -1.63 4.14 -0.36
C GLN A 173 -2.45 3.66 -1.56
N LEU A 174 -3.78 3.82 -1.51
CA LEU A 174 -4.63 3.54 -2.67
C LEU A 174 -4.26 4.45 -3.84
N PHE A 175 -4.09 5.76 -3.59
CA PHE A 175 -3.69 6.71 -4.61
C PHE A 175 -2.34 6.38 -5.25
N GLU A 176 -1.32 6.01 -4.46
CA GLU A 176 -0.01 5.59 -4.95
C GLU A 176 -0.09 4.42 -5.95
N ILE A 177 -1.01 3.47 -5.74
CA ILE A 177 -1.22 2.35 -6.65
C ILE A 177 -1.74 2.84 -8.02
N TYR A 178 -2.73 3.73 -8.02
CA TYR A 178 -3.24 4.30 -9.27
C TYR A 178 -2.21 5.20 -9.94
N GLN A 179 -1.43 5.95 -9.17
CA GLN A 179 -0.38 6.83 -9.66
C GLN A 179 0.71 6.02 -10.38
N GLN A 180 1.11 4.87 -9.82
CA GLN A 180 2.06 3.97 -10.47
C GLN A 180 1.49 3.39 -11.77
N GLN A 181 0.24 2.91 -11.75
CA GLN A 181 -0.41 2.38 -12.96
C GLN A 181 -0.51 3.41 -14.08
N LEU A 182 -0.89 4.65 -13.75
CA LEU A 182 -1.00 5.71 -14.73
C LEU A 182 0.38 6.10 -15.29
N VAL A 183 1.40 6.22 -14.44
CA VAL A 183 2.78 6.51 -14.88
C VAL A 183 3.27 5.42 -15.84
N GLU A 184 3.08 4.15 -15.50
CA GLU A 184 3.46 3.04 -16.38
C GLU A 184 2.72 3.09 -17.74
N GLU A 185 1.43 3.44 -17.75
CA GLU A 185 0.68 3.58 -19.00
C GLU A 185 1.15 4.79 -19.83
N ILE A 186 1.43 5.95 -19.21
CA ILE A 186 1.91 7.14 -19.93
C ILE A 186 3.34 6.95 -20.42
N ASP A 187 4.24 6.35 -19.63
CA ASP A 187 5.62 6.11 -20.02
C ASP A 187 5.69 5.26 -21.29
N LEU A 188 4.91 4.19 -21.35
CA LEU A 188 4.85 3.31 -22.53
C LEU A 188 4.30 4.05 -23.77
N ASP A 189 3.21 4.82 -23.62
CA ASP A 189 2.63 5.56 -24.74
C ASP A 189 3.54 6.70 -25.22
N PHE A 190 4.23 7.38 -24.30
CA PHE A 190 5.16 8.45 -24.61
C PHE A 190 6.43 7.92 -25.30
N ASP A 191 6.98 6.80 -24.83
CA ASP A 191 8.12 6.15 -25.47
C ASP A 191 7.76 5.71 -26.89
N ASP A 192 6.61 5.04 -27.06
CA ASP A 192 6.12 4.60 -28.37
C ASP A 192 5.87 5.80 -29.31
N TYR A 193 5.36 6.92 -28.80
CA TYR A 193 5.17 8.16 -29.55
C TYR A 193 6.52 8.76 -29.98
N CYS A 194 7.48 8.84 -29.06
CA CYS A 194 8.79 9.42 -29.32
C CYS A 194 9.62 8.60 -30.33
N ASP A 195 9.44 7.28 -30.33
CA ASP A 195 10.15 6.35 -31.21
C ASP A 195 9.36 5.93 -32.47
N ALA A 196 8.20 6.55 -32.73
CA ALA A 196 7.28 6.12 -33.79
C ALA A 196 7.84 6.25 -35.23
N ASP A 197 8.81 7.14 -35.47
CA ASP A 197 9.37 7.41 -36.80
C ASP A 197 10.89 7.37 -36.80
N ASP A 198 11.48 6.52 -37.66
CA ASP A 198 12.92 6.35 -37.84
C ASP A 198 13.58 7.46 -38.71
N TYR A 199 12.84 8.48 -39.12
CA TYR A 199 13.29 9.50 -40.06
C TYR A 199 12.95 10.93 -39.64
N TYR A 200 11.94 11.13 -38.81
CA TYR A 200 11.55 12.42 -38.26
C TYR A 200 11.64 12.42 -36.74
N PRO A 201 12.27 13.45 -36.14
CA PRO A 201 12.31 13.53 -34.69
C PRO A 201 10.89 13.69 -34.15
N PRO A 202 10.62 13.19 -32.94
CA PRO A 202 9.37 13.44 -32.28
C PRO A 202 9.19 14.94 -31.97
N VAL A 203 7.94 15.34 -31.80
CA VAL A 203 7.57 16.67 -31.30
C VAL A 203 6.81 16.42 -30.01
N ALA A 204 7.54 16.40 -28.89
CA ALA A 204 6.99 16.15 -27.56
C ALA A 204 5.87 17.15 -27.23
N GLU A 205 5.99 18.40 -27.70
CA GLU A 205 4.97 19.44 -27.57
C GLU A 205 3.58 19.01 -28.06
N ASP A 206 3.53 18.14 -29.10
CA ASP A 206 2.30 17.67 -29.73
C ASP A 206 1.69 16.44 -29.01
N TYR A 207 2.43 15.79 -28.10
CA TYR A 207 1.95 14.62 -27.35
C TYR A 207 0.77 14.94 -26.43
N GLY A 208 0.51 16.22 -26.11
CA GLY A 208 -0.62 16.63 -25.28
C GLY A 208 -1.99 16.12 -25.76
N VAL A 209 -2.14 15.86 -27.07
CA VAL A 209 -3.37 15.24 -27.64
C VAL A 209 -3.47 13.75 -27.28
N HIS A 210 -2.36 13.02 -27.33
CA HIS A 210 -2.30 11.61 -26.93
C HIS A 210 -2.53 11.47 -25.42
N PHE A 211 -1.88 12.34 -24.64
CA PHE A 211 -2.05 12.40 -23.20
C PHE A 211 -3.51 12.61 -22.80
N SER A 212 -4.25 13.52 -23.47
CA SER A 212 -5.66 13.77 -23.15
C SER A 212 -6.54 12.54 -23.35
N ASP A 213 -6.36 11.81 -24.47
CA ASP A 213 -7.13 10.60 -24.75
C ASP A 213 -6.79 9.48 -23.75
N LEU A 214 -5.51 9.34 -23.39
CA LEU A 214 -5.03 8.36 -22.42
C LEU A 214 -5.63 8.61 -21.03
N ILE A 215 -5.55 9.84 -20.51
CA ILE A 215 -6.04 10.15 -19.17
C ILE A 215 -7.57 10.03 -19.06
N GLU A 216 -8.31 10.37 -20.12
CA GLU A 216 -9.76 10.16 -20.18
C GLU A 216 -10.11 8.66 -20.13
N CYS A 217 -9.42 7.85 -20.93
CA CYS A 217 -9.58 6.39 -20.94
C CYS A 217 -9.25 5.77 -19.58
N PHE A 218 -8.17 6.21 -18.95
CA PHE A 218 -7.78 5.78 -17.60
C PHE A 218 -8.87 6.13 -16.59
N CYS A 219 -9.37 7.36 -16.59
CA CYS A 219 -10.43 7.78 -15.69
C CYS A 219 -11.69 6.92 -15.85
N GLU A 220 -12.15 6.70 -17.08
CA GLU A 220 -13.31 5.85 -17.35
C GLU A 220 -13.09 4.40 -16.88
N LYS A 221 -11.93 3.82 -17.23
CA LYS A 221 -11.53 2.46 -16.84
C LYS A 221 -11.53 2.28 -15.32
N HIS A 222 -11.17 3.30 -14.56
CA HIS A 222 -11.01 3.22 -13.11
C HIS A 222 -12.16 3.83 -12.28
N GLY A 223 -13.24 4.30 -12.93
CA GLY A 223 -14.42 4.83 -12.22
C GLY A 223 -14.22 6.26 -11.69
N MET A 224 -13.36 7.02 -12.38
CA MET A 224 -12.98 8.38 -12.06
C MET A 224 -13.56 9.36 -13.09
N GLU A 225 -13.66 10.61 -12.70
CA GLU A 225 -13.96 11.75 -13.56
C GLU A 225 -12.73 12.65 -13.58
N LEU A 226 -12.29 13.01 -14.78
CA LEU A 226 -11.25 14.00 -15.02
C LEU A 226 -11.82 15.40 -14.81
N ILE A 227 -11.20 16.20 -13.93
CA ILE A 227 -11.63 17.57 -13.63
C ILE A 227 -10.85 18.56 -14.47
N GLU A 228 -9.52 18.45 -14.45
CA GLU A 228 -8.60 19.26 -15.23
C GLU A 228 -7.33 18.46 -15.49
N TYR A 229 -6.65 18.80 -16.57
CA TYR A 229 -5.33 18.26 -16.87
C TYR A 229 -4.48 19.35 -17.52
N ASP A 230 -3.17 19.17 -17.45
CA ASP A 230 -2.18 20.02 -18.09
C ASP A 230 -1.02 19.17 -18.60
N TYR A 231 -0.43 19.58 -19.72
CA TYR A 231 0.70 18.90 -20.34
C TYR A 231 1.66 19.94 -20.93
N GLU A 232 2.95 19.77 -20.64
CA GLU A 232 4.03 20.52 -21.25
C GLU A 232 5.09 19.54 -21.75
N GLY A 233 5.40 19.62 -23.05
CA GLY A 233 6.48 18.86 -23.69
C GLY A 233 7.55 19.80 -24.23
N GLU A 234 8.79 19.31 -24.33
CA GLU A 234 9.90 20.02 -24.97
C GLU A 234 10.76 19.04 -25.76
N THR A 235 11.05 19.42 -27.00
CA THR A 235 11.99 18.69 -27.87
C THR A 235 13.29 19.47 -28.02
N SER A 236 14.43 18.84 -27.75
CA SER A 236 15.73 19.50 -27.87
C SER A 236 16.11 19.77 -29.33
N ASN A 237 17.01 20.74 -29.54
CA ASN A 237 17.54 21.03 -30.87
C ASN A 237 18.45 19.89 -31.35
N PHE A 238 18.51 19.67 -32.67
CA PHE A 238 19.41 18.68 -33.27
C PHE A 238 20.89 18.98 -32.97
N TYR A 239 21.60 17.98 -32.44
CA TYR A 239 23.06 18.00 -32.25
C TYR A 239 23.76 16.95 -33.11
#